data_AF-A0A4P2QMM7-F1
#
_entry.id   AF-A0A4P2QMM7-F1
#
_cell.length_a   1.000
_cell.length_b   1.000
_cell.length_c   1.000
_cell.angle_alpha   90.00
_cell.angle_beta   90.00
_cell.angle_gamma   90.00
#
_symmetry.space_group_name_H-M   'P 1'
#
loop_
_entity.id
_entity.type
_entity.pdbx_description
1 polymer ?
#
loop_
_entity_poly.entity_id
_entity_poly.type
_entity_poly.pdbx_seq_one_letter_code
_entity_poly.pdbx_strand_id
1 'polypeptide(L)'
;MPSLILRAATPVLMVLLIIVSIYALLRGHHEPGGGFVGGLIIASAFSLHVLAYDVPSTRRLLRVAPQTLMGLGLSTILLSGVIGLVAGGAFLQGLWATVPVPGLGDVAVGTPVMFDVGVYAAVMGMVLMIVLMTAEMNA
;
A
#
# COMPACT_ATOMS: atom_id res chain seq x y z
N MET A 1 1.01 -29.90 1.24
CA MET A 1 1.60 -29.72 2.58
C MET A 1 2.54 -28.52 2.51
N PRO A 2 2.19 -27.35 3.08
CA PRO A 2 3.10 -26.20 3.08
C PRO A 2 4.38 -26.59 3.83
N SER A 3 5.55 -26.25 3.29
CA SER A 3 6.82 -26.64 3.88
C SER A 3 7.00 -26.00 5.26
N LEU A 4 7.58 -26.76 6.21
CA LEU A 4 7.84 -26.26 7.57
C LEU A 4 8.72 -25.00 7.54
N ILE A 5 9.71 -24.99 6.65
CA ILE A 5 10.61 -23.85 6.44
C ILE A 5 9.83 -22.62 5.97
N LEU A 6 8.94 -22.77 4.98
CA LEU A 6 8.14 -21.64 4.47
C LEU A 6 7.22 -21.08 5.56
N ARG A 7 6.52 -21.93 6.31
CA ARG A 7 5.65 -21.50 7.41
C ARG A 7 6.42 -20.80 8.53
N ALA A 8 7.61 -21.27 8.87
CA ALA A 8 8.44 -20.66 9.91
C ALA A 8 9.03 -19.30 9.45
N ALA A 9 9.45 -19.21 8.18
CA ALA A 9 10.06 -17.99 7.63
C ALA A 9 9.03 -16.89 7.32
N THR A 10 7.80 -17.27 6.96
CA THR A 10 6.78 -16.33 6.46
C THR A 10 6.50 -15.16 7.39
N PRO A 11 6.23 -15.33 8.70
CA PRO A 11 5.94 -14.19 9.58
C PRO A 11 7.07 -13.16 9.64
N VAL A 12 8.33 -13.62 9.67
CA VAL A 12 9.52 -12.77 9.70
C VAL A 12 9.66 -12.00 8.39
N LEU A 13 9.55 -12.69 7.26
CA LEU A 13 9.61 -12.07 5.93
C LEU A 13 8.45 -11.10 5.71
N MET A 14 7.25 -11.41 6.20
CA MET A 14 6.09 -10.55 6.05
C MET A 14 6.30 -9.21 6.77
N VAL A 15 6.79 -9.24 8.01
CA VAL A 15 7.12 -8.01 8.76
C VAL A 15 8.18 -7.20 8.03
N LEU A 16 9.24 -7.86 7.55
CA LEU A 16 10.29 -7.19 6.78
C LEU A 16 9.73 -6.53 5.51
N LEU A 17 8.93 -7.24 4.71
CA LEU A 17 8.34 -6.72 3.49
C LEU A 17 7.38 -5.56 3.76
N ILE A 18 6.60 -5.61 4.85
CA ILE A 18 5.72 -4.51 5.26
C ILE A 18 6.55 -3.26 5.60
N ILE A 19 7.63 -3.42 6.37
CA ILE A 19 8.52 -2.30 6.70
C ILE A 19 9.14 -1.70 5.43
N VAL A 20 9.67 -2.55 4.55
CA VAL A 20 10.26 -2.12 3.27
C VAL A 20 9.22 -1.43 2.37
N SER A 21 7.99 -1.94 2.36
CA SER A 21 6.88 -1.36 1.60
C SER A 21 6.51 0.05 2.09
N ILE A 22 6.39 0.23 3.41
CA ILE A 22 6.13 1.54 4.03
C ILE A 22 7.29 2.50 3.78
N TYR A 23 8.54 2.01 3.91
CA TYR A 23 9.72 2.80 3.59
C TYR A 23 9.73 3.26 2.12
N ALA A 24 9.45 2.37 1.18
CA ALA A 24 9.38 2.69 -0.24
C ALA A 24 8.30 3.74 -0.54
N LEU A 25 7.15 3.66 0.12
CA LEU A 25 6.09 4.67 0.03
C LEU A 25 6.58 6.04 0.49
N LEU A 26 7.15 6.14 1.70
CA LEU A 26 7.57 7.41 2.30
C LEU A 26 8.77 8.05 1.57
N ARG A 27 9.64 7.23 0.99
CA ARG A 27 10.84 7.68 0.28
C ARG A 27 10.54 8.27 -1.10
N GLY A 28 9.37 7.97 -1.68
CA GLY A 28 9.01 8.32 -3.06
C GLY A 28 9.02 9.81 -3.40
N HIS A 29 9.01 10.69 -2.39
CA HIS A 29 9.04 12.14 -2.60
C HIS A 29 10.41 12.71 -2.97
N HIS A 30 11.50 12.00 -2.64
CA HIS A 30 12.86 12.51 -2.82
C HIS A 30 13.74 11.57 -3.65
N GLU A 31 13.46 10.27 -3.63
CA GLU A 31 14.28 9.23 -4.27
C GLU A 31 13.38 8.16 -4.93
N PRO A 32 13.94 7.27 -5.77
CA PRO A 32 13.17 6.20 -6.40
C PRO A 32 12.38 5.37 -5.36
N GLY A 33 11.06 5.26 -5.57
CA GLY A 33 10.11 4.66 -4.63
C GLY A 33 8.67 4.99 -5.00
N GLY A 34 7.83 5.22 -4.00
CA GLY A 34 6.46 5.73 -4.14
C GLY A 34 5.36 4.70 -3.91
N GLY A 35 4.12 5.13 -4.13
CA GLY A 35 2.93 4.34 -3.81
C GLY A 35 2.83 3.04 -4.59
N PHE A 36 3.23 3.04 -5.87
CA PHE A 36 3.12 1.87 -6.73
C PHE A 36 4.02 0.71 -6.28
N VAL A 37 5.32 0.97 -6.11
CA VAL A 37 6.28 -0.04 -5.67
C VAL A 37 5.98 -0.49 -4.25
N GLY A 38 5.64 0.44 -3.35
CA GLY A 38 5.18 0.10 -2.01
C GLY A 38 3.99 -0.86 -2.03
N GLY A 39 2.96 -0.55 -2.83
CA GLY A 39 1.76 -1.37 -3.01
C GLY A 39 2.07 -2.79 -3.50
N LEU A 40 3.01 -2.95 -4.43
CA LEU A 40 3.46 -4.26 -4.90
C LEU A 40 4.18 -5.07 -3.82
N ILE A 41 5.03 -4.42 -3.01
CA ILE A 41 5.79 -5.09 -1.95
C ILE A 41 4.84 -5.59 -0.85
N ILE A 42 3.88 -4.77 -0.41
CA ILE A 42 2.90 -5.24 0.59
C ILE A 42 2.01 -6.34 0.02
N ALA A 43 1.58 -6.24 -1.25
CA ALA A 43 0.82 -7.30 -1.89
C ALA A 43 1.63 -8.60 -1.97
N SER A 44 2.95 -8.51 -2.19
CA SER A 44 3.86 -9.66 -2.16
C SER A 44 3.97 -10.29 -0.77
N ALA A 45 3.97 -9.48 0.29
CA ALA A 45 3.96 -9.96 1.67
C ALA A 45 2.72 -10.82 1.97
N PHE A 46 1.54 -10.34 1.57
CA PHE A 46 0.30 -11.11 1.70
C PHE A 46 0.21 -12.30 0.75
N SER A 47 0.80 -12.19 -0.45
CA SER A 47 0.90 -13.33 -1.38
C SER A 47 1.74 -14.46 -0.78
N LEU A 48 2.86 -14.12 -0.13
CA LEU A 48 3.66 -15.08 0.64
C LEU A 48 2.83 -15.77 1.74
N HIS A 49 2.00 -15.00 2.44
CA HIS A 49 1.09 -15.55 3.46
C HIS A 49 0.06 -16.54 2.88
N VAL A 50 -0.52 -16.23 1.71
CA VAL A 50 -1.43 -17.16 1.00
C VAL A 50 -0.73 -18.47 0.67
N LEU A 51 0.52 -18.41 0.17
CA LEU A 51 1.29 -19.60 -0.19
C LEU A 51 1.68 -20.46 1.03
N ALA A 52 1.92 -19.85 2.18
CA ALA A 52 2.36 -20.54 3.38
C ALA A 52 1.21 -21.14 4.22
N TYR A 53 0.04 -20.49 4.19
CA TYR A 53 -1.11 -20.87 5.01
C TYR A 53 -2.28 -21.31 4.14
N ASP A 54 -3.16 -20.38 3.77
CA ASP A 54 -4.38 -20.59 2.98
C ASP A 54 -5.09 -19.25 2.74
N VAL A 55 -5.99 -19.21 1.75
CA VAL A 55 -6.77 -18.02 1.42
C VAL A 55 -7.68 -17.56 2.58
N PRO A 56 -8.47 -18.43 3.25
CA PRO A 56 -9.28 -18.03 4.41
C PRO A 56 -8.48 -17.37 5.54
N SER A 57 -7.30 -17.89 5.86
CA SER A 57 -6.42 -17.30 6.88
C SER A 57 -5.89 -15.92 6.46
N THR A 58 -5.48 -15.75 5.19
CA THR A 58 -5.06 -14.44 4.68
C THR A 58 -6.21 -13.42 4.68
N ARG A 59 -7.42 -13.82 4.28
CA ARG A 59 -8.61 -12.94 4.33
C ARG A 59 -8.91 -12.46 5.75
N ARG A 60 -8.78 -13.34 6.76
CA ARG A 60 -8.92 -12.97 8.18
C ARG A 60 -7.86 -11.97 8.64
N LEU A 61 -6.64 -12.08 8.10
CA LEU A 61 -5.54 -11.16 8.41
C LEU A 61 -5.73 -9.78 7.77
N LEU A 62 -6.19 -9.73 6.51
CA LEU A 62 -6.41 -8.48 5.77
C LEU A 62 -7.50 -7.58 6.37
N ARG A 63 -8.53 -8.16 7.00
CA ARG A 63 -9.72 -7.50 7.60
C ARG A 63 -10.58 -6.65 6.66
N VAL A 64 -10.04 -6.17 5.54
CA VAL A 64 -10.69 -5.33 4.54
C VAL A 64 -10.65 -6.05 3.20
N ALA A 65 -11.75 -5.99 2.45
CA ALA A 65 -11.81 -6.61 1.13
C ALA A 65 -10.87 -5.89 0.14
N PRO A 66 -10.17 -6.61 -0.74
CA PRO A 66 -9.29 -6.00 -1.74
C PRO A 66 -10.00 -4.96 -2.62
N GLN A 67 -11.27 -5.21 -2.96
CA GLN A 67 -12.12 -4.28 -3.73
C GLN A 67 -12.34 -2.95 -2.98
N THR A 68 -12.53 -3.02 -1.66
CA THR A 68 -12.68 -1.83 -0.82
C THR A 68 -11.39 -1.04 -0.74
N LEU A 69 -10.23 -1.72 -0.63
CA LEU A 69 -8.92 -1.05 -0.70
C LEU A 69 -8.73 -0.32 -2.04
N MET A 70 -9.13 -0.94 -3.16
CA MET A 70 -9.10 -0.29 -4.47
C MET A 70 -10.00 0.95 -4.52
N GLY A 71 -11.26 0.81 -4.11
CA GLY A 71 -12.20 1.92 -4.12
C GLY A 71 -11.74 3.10 -3.25
N LEU A 72 -11.23 2.81 -2.04
CA LEU A 72 -10.67 3.82 -1.14
C LEU A 72 -9.41 4.46 -1.72
N GLY A 73 -8.52 3.67 -2.33
CA GLY A 73 -7.31 4.17 -2.97
C GLY A 73 -7.62 5.14 -4.12
N LEU A 74 -8.51 4.74 -5.04
CA LEU A 74 -8.96 5.59 -6.16
C LEU A 74 -9.67 6.85 -5.67
N SER A 75 -10.51 6.74 -4.64
CA SER A 75 -11.17 7.89 -4.03
C SER A 75 -10.17 8.87 -3.41
N THR A 76 -9.12 8.35 -2.77
CA THR A 76 -8.04 9.15 -2.19
C THR A 76 -7.24 9.89 -3.25
N ILE A 77 -6.94 9.23 -4.38
CA ILE A 77 -6.30 9.84 -5.56
C ILE A 77 -7.14 11.02 -6.06
N LEU A 78 -8.44 10.82 -6.29
CA LEU A 78 -9.32 11.89 -6.76
C LEU A 78 -9.38 13.05 -5.77
N LEU A 79 -9.50 12.74 -4.47
CA LEU A 79 -9.54 13.75 -3.42
C LEU A 79 -8.24 14.57 -3.38
N SER A 80 -7.06 13.94 -3.54
CA SER A 80 -5.79 14.68 -3.60
C SER A 80 -5.73 15.66 -4.77
N GLY A 81 -6.35 15.33 -5.91
CA GLY A 81 -6.40 16.21 -7.07
C GLY A 81 -7.38 17.36 -6.93
N VAL A 82 -8.53 17.11 -6.27
CA VAL A 82 -9.54 18.12 -5.99
C VAL A 82 -9.02 19.20 -5.04
N ILE A 83 -8.13 18.84 -4.09
CA ILE A 83 -7.50 19.83 -3.20
C ILE A 83 -6.75 20.91 -3.99
N GLY A 84 -6.05 20.54 -5.07
CA GLY A 84 -5.37 21.50 -5.95
C GLY A 84 -6.34 22.49 -6.61
N LEU A 85 -7.51 22.03 -7.05
CA LEU A 85 -8.56 22.89 -7.62
C LEU A 85 -9.14 23.85 -6.58
N VAL A 86 -9.46 23.34 -5.38
CA VAL A 86 -10.04 24.15 -4.30
C VAL A 86 -9.06 25.23 -3.82
N ALA A 87 -7.75 24.99 -3.91
CA ALA A 87 -6.72 25.97 -3.63
C ALA A 87 -6.53 27.04 -4.74
N GLY A 88 -7.38 27.04 -5.78
CA GLY A 88 -7.31 27.98 -6.91
C GLY A 88 -6.29 27.58 -7.98
N GLY A 89 -5.73 26.37 -7.89
CA GLY A 89 -4.77 25.81 -8.82
C GLY A 89 -5.40 24.88 -9.86
N ALA A 90 -4.55 24.14 -10.57
CA ALA A 90 -4.98 23.07 -11.48
C ALA A 90 -5.28 21.76 -10.73
N PHE A 91 -6.04 20.86 -11.36
CA PHE A 91 -6.25 19.51 -10.86
C PHE A 91 -4.91 18.78 -10.71
N LEU A 92 -4.71 18.09 -9.58
CA LEU A 92 -3.44 17.44 -9.20
C LEU A 92 -2.24 18.41 -9.07
N GLN A 93 -2.49 19.71 -8.92
CA GLN A 93 -1.41 20.62 -8.53
C GLN A 93 -0.90 20.25 -7.13
N GLY A 94 0.39 19.94 -7.05
CA GLY A 94 1.07 19.59 -5.80
C GLY A 94 1.14 20.79 -4.86
N LEU A 95 0.52 20.66 -3.70
CA LEU A 95 0.62 21.63 -2.61
C LEU A 95 1.52 21.04 -1.53
N TRP A 96 2.40 21.87 -0.98
CA TRP A 96 3.36 21.47 0.05
C TRP A 96 3.14 22.33 1.29
N ALA A 97 3.11 21.69 2.45
CA ALA A 97 3.06 22.34 3.75
C ALA A 97 4.16 21.76 4.64
N THR A 98 4.84 22.64 5.36
CA THR A 98 5.85 22.23 6.34
C THR A 98 5.18 22.07 7.69
N VAL A 99 5.16 20.86 8.22
CA VAL A 99 4.57 20.57 9.52
C VAL A 99 5.71 20.30 10.52
N PRO A 100 5.79 21.04 11.64
CA PRO A 100 6.77 20.76 12.67
C PRO A 100 6.36 19.49 13.43
N VAL A 101 7.17 18.43 13.34
CA VAL A 101 6.92 17.15 14.00
C VAL A 101 7.88 17.00 15.20
N PRO A 102 7.36 16.80 16.43
CA PRO A 102 8.20 16.60 17.61
C PRO A 102 9.18 15.42 17.41
N GLY A 103 10.49 15.70 17.49
CA GLY A 103 11.57 14.71 17.34
C GLY A 103 12.07 14.46 15.92
N LEU A 104 11.36 14.91 14.89
CA LEU A 104 11.74 14.75 13.47
C LEU A 104 12.03 16.07 12.75
N GLY A 105 11.73 17.20 13.39
CA GLY A 105 11.93 18.53 12.81
C GLY A 105 10.82 18.90 11.82
N ASP A 106 11.14 19.80 10.89
CA ASP A 106 10.22 20.30 9.87
C ASP A 106 10.06 19.27 8.75
N VAL A 107 8.89 18.62 8.68
CA VAL A 107 8.58 17.63 7.65
C VAL A 107 7.74 18.28 6.56
N ALA A 108 8.23 18.22 5.33
CA ALA A 108 7.46 18.64 4.15
C ALA A 108 6.40 17.57 3.84
N VAL A 109 5.13 17.89 4.09
CA VAL A 109 3.99 17.03 3.77
C VAL A 109 3.19 17.72 2.67
N GLY A 110 2.90 17.01 1.59
CA GLY A 110 2.17 17.57 0.47
C GLY A 110 1.04 16.67 -0.03
N THR A 111 0.18 17.24 -0.87
CA THR A 111 -0.84 16.47 -1.61
C THR A 111 -0.25 15.34 -2.47
N PRO A 112 1.03 15.38 -2.96
CA PRO A 112 1.65 14.22 -3.59
C PRO A 112 1.78 13.00 -2.68
N VAL A 113 2.01 13.18 -1.37
CA VAL A 113 2.06 12.07 -0.39
C VAL A 113 0.69 11.39 -0.33
N MET A 114 -0.37 12.18 -0.27
CA MET A 114 -1.74 11.67 -0.24
C MET A 114 -2.10 10.93 -1.53
N PHE A 115 -1.65 11.44 -2.68
CA PHE A 115 -1.79 10.75 -3.96
C PHE A 115 -1.10 9.39 -3.94
N ASP A 116 0.15 9.32 -3.48
CA ASP A 116 0.92 8.07 -3.39
C ASP A 116 0.29 7.06 -2.43
N VAL A 117 -0.26 7.50 -1.29
CA VAL A 117 -1.03 6.63 -0.38
C VAL A 117 -2.26 6.05 -1.07
N GLY A 118 -2.94 6.85 -1.89
CA GLY A 118 -4.06 6.38 -2.71
C GLY A 118 -3.63 5.33 -3.74
N VAL A 119 -2.53 5.57 -4.46
CA VAL A 119 -1.94 4.61 -5.41
C VAL A 119 -1.54 3.32 -4.70
N TYR A 120 -0.91 3.43 -3.53
CA TYR A 120 -0.51 2.29 -2.70
C TYR A 120 -1.69 1.38 -2.36
N ALA A 121 -2.79 1.96 -1.85
CA ALA A 121 -3.98 1.21 -1.51
C ALA A 121 -4.66 0.59 -2.75
N ALA A 122 -4.69 1.33 -3.87
CA ALA A 122 -5.25 0.86 -5.12
C ALA A 122 -4.47 -0.34 -5.69
N VAL A 123 -3.15 -0.24 -5.75
CA VAL A 123 -2.27 -1.31 -6.24
C VAL A 123 -2.34 -2.54 -5.33
N MET A 124 -2.26 -2.33 -4.01
CA MET A 124 -2.41 -3.40 -3.03
C MET A 124 -3.75 -4.13 -3.22
N GLY A 125 -4.85 -3.39 -3.31
CA GLY A 125 -6.17 -3.98 -3.52
C GLY A 125 -6.28 -4.76 -4.83
N MET A 126 -5.76 -4.22 -5.93
CA MET A 126 -5.80 -4.86 -7.24
C MET A 126 -5.03 -6.19 -7.25
N VAL A 127 -3.79 -6.17 -6.78
CA VAL A 127 -2.93 -7.36 -6.81
C VAL A 127 -3.47 -8.43 -5.86
N LEU A 128 -3.92 -8.05 -4.66
CA LEU A 128 -4.54 -9.01 -3.74
C LEU A 128 -5.82 -9.61 -4.30
N MET A 129 -6.64 -8.83 -5.01
CA MET A 129 -7.82 -9.37 -5.67
C MET A 129 -7.43 -10.46 -6.67
N ILE A 130 -6.46 -10.20 -7.54
CA ILE A 130 -5.96 -11.16 -8.54
C ILE A 130 -5.41 -12.41 -7.85
N VAL A 131 -4.54 -12.25 -6.85
CA VAL A 131 -3.88 -13.37 -6.16
C VAL A 131 -4.87 -14.24 -5.42
N LEU A 132 -5.80 -13.63 -4.65
CA LEU A 132 -6.78 -14.40 -3.89
C LEU A 132 -7.77 -15.12 -4.79
N MET A 133 -8.25 -14.47 -5.85
CA MET A 133 -9.14 -15.11 -6.83
C MET A 133 -8.44 -16.29 -7.53
N THR A 134 -7.20 -16.08 -7.97
CA THR A 134 -6.44 -17.14 -8.65
C THR A 134 -6.14 -18.31 -7.71
N ALA A 135 -5.82 -18.03 -6.45
CA ALA A 135 -5.58 -19.06 -5.45
C ALA A 135 -6.86 -19.84 -5.11
N GLU A 136 -8.03 -19.20 -5.10
CA GLU A 136 -9.33 -19.86 -4.89
C GLU A 136 -9.73 -20.74 -6.07
N MET A 137 -9.45 -20.30 -7.31
CA MET A 137 -9.75 -21.10 -8.51
C MET A 137 -8.93 -22.38 -8.63
N ASN A 138 -7.74 -22.41 -8.02
CA ASN A 138 -6.79 -23.52 -8.09
C ASN A 138 -6.78 -24.41 -6.83
N ALA A 139 -7.64 -24.13 -5.85
CA ALA A 139 -7.76 -24.87 -4.59
C ALA A 139 -8.84 -25.96 -4.70
#